data_AF-E2ZJB5-F1
#
_entry.id   AF-E2ZJB5-F1
#
_cell.length_a   1.000
_cell.length_b   1.000
_cell.length_c   1.000
_cell.angle_alpha   90.00
_cell.angle_beta   90.00
_cell.angle_gamma   90.00
#
_symmetry.space_group_name_H-M   'P 1'
#
loop_
_entity.id
_entity.type
_entity.pdbx_description
1 polymer ?
#
loop_
_entity_poly.entity_id
_entity_poly.type
_entity_poly.pdbx_seq_one_letter_code
_entity_poly.pdbx_strand_id
1 'polypeptide(L)'
;MLHWLTILLENREFDTSAPLAAEAKEYLMNTFHLDYKSADIIIGYRAEDSYFSFASDFINGAISYRQLCNAMRLGKLGQQFVLKSKAAFEQLEFLGYETADSKEWYKKKAFRDQTARRQYLDVERNRRQRGDLYITTILDEEMKPNDPRLR
;
A
#
# COMPACT_ATOMS: atom_id res chain seq x y z
N MET A 1 6.40 -0.39 -6.11
CA MET A 1 5.55 -0.38 -4.88
C MET A 1 5.58 0.97 -4.18
N LEU A 2 6.73 1.64 -4.07
CA LEU A 2 6.86 2.89 -3.31
C LEU A 2 5.98 4.05 -3.81
N HIS A 3 5.67 4.15 -5.10
CA HIS A 3 4.67 5.10 -5.61
C HIS A 3 3.27 4.93 -4.97
N TRP A 4 2.83 3.68 -4.75
CA TRP A 4 1.57 3.43 -4.06
C TRP A 4 1.66 3.77 -2.57
N LEU A 5 2.83 3.53 -1.97
CA LEU A 5 3.09 3.89 -0.58
C LEU A 5 3.01 5.41 -0.38
N THR A 6 3.55 6.23 -1.28
CA THR A 6 3.47 7.70 -1.16
C THR A 6 2.04 8.21 -1.26
N ILE A 7 1.22 7.63 -2.15
CA ILE A 7 -0.22 7.97 -2.22
C ILE A 7 -0.91 7.59 -0.90
N LEU A 8 -0.60 6.43 -0.32
CA LEU A 8 -1.14 6.03 0.98
C LEU A 8 -0.73 7.01 2.09
N LEU A 9 0.56 7.35 2.18
CA LEU A 9 1.13 8.25 3.19
C LEU A 9 0.60 9.69 3.11
N GLU A 10 0.20 10.14 1.92
CA GLU A 10 -0.39 11.48 1.72
C GLU A 10 -1.86 11.54 2.14
N ASN A 11 -2.63 10.49 1.86
CA ASN A 11 -4.10 10.52 2.00
C ASN A 11 -4.58 9.95 3.34
N ARG A 12 -3.67 9.59 4.24
CA ARG A 12 -3.96 8.90 5.50
C ARG A 12 -3.04 9.38 6.62
N GLU A 13 -3.53 9.29 7.84
CA GLU A 13 -2.77 9.66 9.03
C GLU A 13 -1.81 8.52 9.40
N PHE A 14 -0.55 8.89 9.62
CA PHE A 14 0.52 8.01 10.10
C PHE A 14 1.22 8.70 11.25
N ASP A 15 1.52 7.95 12.30
CA ASP A 15 2.40 8.43 13.35
C ASP A 15 3.83 8.48 12.82
N THR A 16 4.31 9.71 12.60
CA THR A 16 5.69 9.99 12.20
C THR A 16 6.42 10.79 13.28
N SER A 17 6.08 10.57 14.55
CA SER A 17 6.79 11.19 15.67
C SER A 17 8.23 10.71 15.81
N ALA A 18 8.52 9.47 15.38
CA ALA A 18 9.87 8.94 15.32
C ALA A 18 10.70 9.64 14.22
N PRO A 19 11.94 10.08 14.50
CA PRO A 19 12.78 10.78 13.52
C PRO A 19 12.96 10.02 12.19
N LEU A 20 13.20 8.70 12.26
CA LEU A 20 13.34 7.87 11.07
C LEU A 20 12.05 7.84 10.22
N ALA A 21 10.88 7.77 10.86
CA ALA A 21 9.61 7.73 10.15
C ALA A 21 9.29 9.07 9.48
N ALA A 22 9.63 10.18 10.13
CA ALA A 22 9.51 11.52 9.55
C ALA A 22 10.41 11.69 8.31
N GLU A 23 11.70 11.37 8.46
CA GLU A 23 12.68 11.44 7.37
C GLU A 23 12.32 10.50 6.22
N ALA A 24 11.94 9.25 6.52
CA ALA A 24 11.45 8.29 5.54
C ALA A 24 10.25 8.83 4.76
N LYS A 25 9.24 9.37 5.45
CA LYS A 25 8.06 9.92 4.79
C LYS A 25 8.44 11.09 3.88
N GLU A 26 9.26 12.02 4.36
CA GLU A 26 9.72 13.16 3.56
C GLU A 26 10.47 12.71 2.31
N TYR A 27 11.46 11.83 2.46
CA TYR A 27 12.24 11.32 1.33
C TYR A 27 11.37 10.59 0.31
N LEU A 28 10.46 9.72 0.78
CA LEU A 28 9.56 8.98 -0.09
C LEU A 28 8.65 9.95 -0.87
N MET A 29 8.07 10.95 -0.20
CA MET A 29 7.23 11.96 -0.85
C MET A 29 8.02 12.79 -1.88
N ASN A 30 9.27 13.14 -1.60
CA ASN A 30 10.07 13.94 -2.52
C ASN A 30 10.58 13.13 -3.73
N THR A 31 10.79 11.82 -3.57
CA THR A 31 11.50 10.99 -4.57
C THR A 31 10.58 10.07 -5.36
N PHE A 32 9.50 9.56 -4.74
CA PHE A 32 8.63 8.55 -5.32
C PHE A 32 7.19 9.02 -5.51
N HIS A 33 6.81 10.24 -5.11
CA HIS A 33 5.45 10.71 -5.31
C HIS A 33 5.13 10.91 -6.79
N LEU A 34 3.87 10.69 -7.15
CA LEU A 34 3.33 10.89 -8.50
C LEU A 34 2.17 11.87 -8.41
N ASP A 35 2.01 12.73 -9.40
CA ASP A 35 0.80 13.53 -9.53
C ASP A 35 -0.39 12.65 -9.99
N TYR A 36 -1.01 11.98 -9.03
CA TYR A 36 -2.25 11.22 -9.24
C TYR A 36 -3.50 12.10 -9.13
N LYS A 37 -3.36 13.35 -8.66
CA LYS A 37 -4.50 14.26 -8.43
C LYS A 37 -5.05 14.80 -9.74
N SER A 38 -4.21 14.95 -10.76
CA SER A 38 -4.64 15.29 -12.13
C SER A 38 -5.32 14.13 -12.88
N ALA A 39 -5.16 12.88 -12.43
CA ALA A 39 -5.74 11.74 -13.11
C ALA A 39 -7.29 11.68 -13.00
N ASP A 40 -7.95 11.38 -14.12
CA ASP A 40 -9.40 11.15 -14.20
C ASP A 40 -9.84 9.85 -13.54
N ILE A 41 -9.01 8.81 -13.68
CA ILE A 41 -9.26 7.44 -13.22
C ILE A 41 -7.98 6.89 -12.59
N ILE A 42 -8.12 6.23 -11.45
CA ILE A 42 -7.03 5.50 -10.80
C ILE A 42 -7.39 4.03 -10.74
N ILE A 43 -6.48 3.20 -11.19
CA ILE A 43 -6.63 1.75 -11.22
C ILE A 43 -5.51 1.16 -10.38
N GLY A 44 -5.88 0.41 -9.35
CA GLY A 44 -4.91 -0.12 -8.39
C GLY A 44 -5.47 -1.21 -7.50
N TYR A 45 -4.64 -1.77 -6.65
CA TYR A 45 -5.08 -2.74 -5.66
C TYR A 45 -5.78 -2.04 -4.50
N ARG A 46 -6.80 -2.68 -3.93
CA ARG A 46 -7.44 -2.21 -2.70
C ARG A 46 -6.42 -2.17 -1.57
N ALA A 47 -6.39 -1.09 -0.78
CA ALA A 47 -5.73 -1.10 0.53
C ALA A 47 -6.75 -1.41 1.63
N GLU A 48 -6.55 -2.50 2.38
CA GLU A 48 -7.36 -2.82 3.59
C GLU A 48 -6.69 -2.31 4.87
N ASP A 49 -7.37 -2.41 6.02
CA ASP A 49 -6.91 -1.83 7.30
C ASP A 49 -5.53 -2.36 7.76
N SER A 50 -5.15 -3.57 7.36
CA SER A 50 -3.81 -4.12 7.62
C SER A 50 -2.67 -3.41 6.88
N TYR A 51 -2.96 -2.64 5.84
CA TYR A 51 -1.95 -1.94 5.03
C TYR A 51 -1.30 -0.80 5.79
N PHE A 52 -2.06 -0.18 6.69
CA PHE A 52 -1.56 0.88 7.57
C PHE A 52 -0.45 0.36 8.47
N SER A 53 -0.64 -0.81 9.09
CA SER A 53 0.41 -1.43 9.90
C SER A 53 1.64 -1.75 9.07
N PHE A 54 1.49 -2.29 7.85
CA PHE A 54 2.66 -2.66 7.03
C PHE A 54 3.45 -1.44 6.55
N ALA A 55 2.74 -0.38 6.13
CA ALA A 55 3.35 0.89 5.76
C ALA A 55 4.06 1.54 6.96
N SER A 56 3.43 1.52 8.14
CA SER A 56 4.01 2.01 9.39
C SER A 56 5.29 1.24 9.76
N ASP A 57 5.22 -0.10 9.76
CA ASP A 57 6.38 -0.96 10.05
C ASP A 57 7.54 -0.68 9.08
N PHE A 58 7.25 -0.41 7.80
CA PHE A 58 8.28 -0.12 6.81
C PHE A 58 8.94 1.24 7.03
N ILE A 59 8.18 2.33 7.21
CA ILE A 59 8.75 3.66 7.43
C ILE A 59 9.48 3.76 8.78
N ASN A 60 9.14 2.92 9.74
CA ASN A 60 9.86 2.77 11.02
C ASN A 60 11.05 1.80 10.93
N GLY A 61 11.34 1.21 9.76
CA GLY A 61 12.46 0.30 9.55
C GLY A 61 12.30 -1.09 10.20
N ALA A 62 11.11 -1.45 10.66
CA ALA A 62 10.83 -2.76 11.24
C ALA A 62 10.77 -3.87 10.19
N ILE A 63 10.36 -3.55 8.95
CA ILE A 63 10.35 -4.49 7.82
C ILE A 63 11.11 -3.95 6.62
N SER A 64 11.60 -4.88 5.80
CA SER A 64 12.26 -4.60 4.53
C SER A 64 11.27 -4.28 3.41
N TYR A 65 11.78 -3.72 2.32
CA TYR A 65 11.02 -3.45 1.10
C TYR A 65 10.40 -4.73 0.52
N ARG A 66 11.13 -5.86 0.57
CA ARG A 66 10.61 -7.16 0.13
C ARG A 66 9.44 -7.60 1.00
N GLN A 67 9.56 -7.51 2.32
CA GLN A 67 8.48 -7.84 3.26
C GLN A 67 7.27 -6.93 3.05
N LEU A 68 7.47 -5.62 2.88
CA LEU A 68 6.42 -4.68 2.49
C LEU A 68 5.71 -5.13 1.20
N CYS A 69 6.48 -5.40 0.15
CA CYS A 69 5.91 -5.82 -1.15
C CYS A 69 5.11 -7.12 -1.05
N ASN A 70 5.51 -8.04 -0.19
CA ASN A 70 4.78 -9.29 0.05
C ASN A 70 3.51 -9.02 0.86
N ALA A 71 3.61 -8.24 1.94
CA ALA A 71 2.49 -7.88 2.81
C ALA A 71 1.40 -7.12 2.04
N MET A 72 1.81 -6.19 1.18
CA MET A 72 0.95 -5.40 0.28
C MET A 72 0.31 -6.23 -0.85
N ARG A 73 0.51 -7.55 -0.92
CA ARG A 73 -0.18 -8.48 -1.84
C ARG A 73 -1.11 -9.48 -1.12
N LEU A 74 -1.13 -9.48 0.21
CA LEU A 74 -1.96 -10.40 1.01
C LEU A 74 -3.46 -10.03 0.91
N GLY A 75 -4.35 -10.98 1.18
CA GLY A 75 -5.80 -10.70 1.31
C GLY A 75 -6.65 -10.71 0.03
N LYS A 76 -6.08 -11.03 -1.15
CA LYS A 76 -6.79 -11.06 -2.46
C LYS A 76 -7.47 -9.72 -2.76
N LEU A 77 -6.65 -8.71 -3.01
CA LEU A 77 -7.01 -7.30 -3.02
C LEU A 77 -8.05 -6.93 -4.07
N GLY A 78 -8.11 -7.70 -5.16
CA GLY A 78 -8.83 -7.30 -6.35
C GLY A 78 -8.27 -6.00 -6.93
N GLN A 79 -8.61 -5.74 -8.18
CA GLN A 79 -8.35 -4.44 -8.79
C GLN A 79 -9.54 -3.53 -8.48
N GLN A 80 -9.27 -2.30 -8.08
CA GLN A 80 -10.27 -1.26 -7.87
C GLN A 80 -10.10 -0.17 -8.92
N PHE A 81 -11.23 0.45 -9.24
CA PHE A 81 -11.33 1.59 -10.13
C PHE A 81 -11.88 2.75 -9.32
N VAL A 82 -11.12 3.83 -9.23
CA VAL A 82 -11.53 5.07 -8.58
C VAL A 82 -11.71 6.11 -9.67
N LEU A 83 -12.95 6.54 -9.88
CA LEU A 83 -13.29 7.64 -10.79
C LEU A 83 -13.21 8.95 -10.01
N LYS A 84 -12.57 9.97 -10.60
CA LYS A 84 -12.33 11.26 -9.95
C LYS A 84 -12.94 12.44 -10.70
N SER A 85 -12.85 12.47 -12.03
CA SER A 85 -13.30 13.62 -12.79
C SER A 85 -14.74 13.49 -13.28
N LYS A 86 -15.38 14.63 -13.53
CA LYS A 86 -16.71 14.68 -14.13
C LYS A 86 -16.76 13.91 -15.45
N ALA A 87 -15.74 14.08 -16.29
CA ALA A 87 -15.63 13.39 -17.57
C ALA A 87 -15.63 11.86 -17.38
N ALA A 88 -14.90 11.33 -16.39
CA ALA A 88 -14.89 9.90 -16.10
C ALA A 88 -16.26 9.36 -15.65
N PHE A 89 -17.00 10.13 -14.85
CA PHE A 89 -18.36 9.77 -14.44
C PHE A 89 -19.37 9.86 -15.58
N GLU A 90 -19.22 10.81 -16.50
CA GLU A 90 -20.08 10.97 -17.68
C GLU A 90 -19.96 9.81 -18.68
N GLN A 91 -18.86 9.05 -18.64
CA GLN A 91 -18.68 7.84 -19.45
C GLN A 91 -19.31 6.58 -18.82
N LEU A 92 -19.90 6.67 -17.63
CA LEU A 92 -20.53 5.51 -17.00
C LEU A 92 -21.86 5.15 -17.67
N GLU A 93 -22.00 3.87 -18.00
CA GLU A 93 -23.28 3.28 -18.41
C GLU A 93 -23.74 2.30 -17.34
N PHE A 94 -24.99 2.45 -16.89
CA PHE A 94 -25.58 1.50 -15.97
C PHE A 94 -26.07 0.25 -16.72
N LEU A 95 -25.42 -0.88 -16.47
CA LEU A 95 -25.78 -2.16 -17.10
C LEU A 95 -26.66 -3.04 -16.19
N GLY A 96 -26.63 -2.83 -14.87
CA GLY A 96 -27.36 -3.65 -13.91
C GLY A 96 -26.78 -3.57 -12.50
N TYR A 97 -27.34 -4.37 -11.59
CA TYR A 97 -26.89 -4.46 -10.21
C TYR A 97 -27.13 -5.86 -9.63
N GLU A 98 -26.38 -6.19 -8.59
CA GLU A 98 -26.57 -7.37 -7.74
C GLU A 98 -26.79 -6.91 -6.30
N THR A 99 -27.57 -7.67 -5.52
CA THR A 99 -27.76 -7.40 -4.10
C THR A 99 -26.69 -8.12 -3.28
N ALA A 100 -26.08 -7.40 -2.34
CA ALA A 100 -25.05 -7.93 -1.46
C ALA A 100 -25.56 -7.97 -0.01
N ASP A 101 -25.96 -9.14 0.48
CA ASP A 101 -26.41 -9.31 1.86
C ASP A 101 -25.26 -9.07 2.86
N SER A 102 -25.46 -8.13 3.78
CA SER A 102 -24.44 -7.74 4.75
C SER A 102 -24.00 -8.89 5.67
N LYS A 103 -24.90 -9.82 6.03
CA LYS A 103 -24.60 -10.98 6.89
C LYS A 103 -23.64 -11.96 6.22
N GLU A 104 -23.62 -11.99 4.90
CA GLU A 104 -22.67 -12.80 4.12
C GLU A 104 -21.38 -12.02 3.85
N TRP A 105 -21.50 -10.84 3.25
CA TRP A 105 -20.34 -10.10 2.74
C TRP A 105 -19.47 -9.50 3.84
N TYR A 106 -20.05 -9.13 4.98
CA TYR A 106 -19.27 -8.65 6.12
C TYR A 106 -18.41 -9.77 6.73
N LYS A 107 -18.93 -11.00 6.82
CA LYS A 107 -18.16 -12.18 7.27
C LYS A 107 -17.00 -12.46 6.31
N LYS A 108 -17.25 -12.39 5.00
CA LYS A 108 -16.19 -12.55 3.97
C LYS A 108 -15.13 -11.45 4.07
N LYS A 109 -15.51 -10.19 4.30
CA LYS A 109 -14.57 -9.08 4.55
C LYS A 109 -13.70 -9.37 5.78
N ALA A 110 -14.31 -9.65 6.92
CA ALA A 110 -13.60 -9.89 8.18
C ALA A 110 -12.63 -11.07 8.08
N PHE A 111 -13.03 -12.16 7.41
CA PHE A 111 -12.18 -13.33 7.20
C PHE A 111 -10.95 -13.01 6.33
N ARG A 112 -11.10 -12.20 5.28
CA ARG A 112 -9.97 -11.78 4.43
C ARG A 112 -8.95 -10.95 5.22
N ASP A 113 -9.42 -9.96 5.96
CA ASP A 113 -8.57 -9.08 6.76
C ASP A 113 -7.86 -9.85 7.89
N GLN A 114 -8.56 -10.76 8.59
CA GLN A 114 -7.94 -11.65 9.58
C GLN A 114 -6.89 -12.58 8.94
N THR A 115 -7.18 -13.14 7.78
CA THR A 115 -6.25 -14.02 7.05
C THR A 115 -4.99 -13.26 6.63
N ALA A 116 -5.14 -12.03 6.13
CA ALA A 116 -4.01 -11.19 5.75
C ALA A 116 -3.09 -10.90 6.96
N ARG A 117 -3.66 -10.53 8.11
CA ARG A 117 -2.88 -10.33 9.34
C ARG A 117 -2.20 -11.61 9.80
N ARG A 118 -2.89 -12.75 9.78
CA ARG A 118 -2.29 -14.05 10.15
C ARG A 118 -1.14 -14.44 9.21
N GLN A 119 -1.29 -14.22 7.91
CA GLN A 119 -0.24 -14.47 6.91
C GLN A 119 0.94 -13.52 7.08
N TYR A 120 0.71 -12.29 7.52
CA TYR A 120 1.79 -11.37 7.84
C TYR A 120 2.57 -11.80 9.09
N LEU A 121 1.89 -12.32 10.11
CA LEU A 121 2.52 -12.86 11.31
C LEU A 121 3.19 -14.23 11.08
N ASP A 122 3.05 -14.83 9.90
CA ASP A 122 3.72 -16.08 9.55
C ASP A 122 5.24 -15.87 9.42
N VAL A 123 5.93 -16.21 10.50
CA VAL A 123 7.35 -15.96 10.73
C VAL A 123 8.22 -16.59 9.63
N GLU A 124 7.83 -17.72 9.03
CA GLU A 124 8.68 -18.36 8.02
C GLU A 124 8.72 -17.58 6.70
N ARG A 125 7.61 -16.94 6.30
CA ARG A 125 7.55 -16.11 5.07
C ARG A 125 8.18 -14.74 5.26
N ASN A 126 8.13 -14.23 6.49
CA ASN A 126 8.61 -12.89 6.85
C ASN A 126 9.90 -12.92 7.67
N ARG A 127 10.67 -14.01 7.65
CA ARG A 127 12.03 -14.00 8.19
C ARG A 127 12.90 -13.00 7.42
N ARG A 128 13.74 -12.28 8.16
CA ARG A 128 14.80 -11.43 7.59
C ARG A 128 15.66 -12.26 6.66
N GLN A 129 15.92 -11.73 5.47
CA GLN A 129 16.86 -12.32 4.53
C GLN A 129 18.10 -11.41 4.42
N ARG A 130 19.27 -12.02 4.29
CA ARG A 130 20.50 -11.27 4.07
C ARG A 130 20.39 -10.53 2.73
N GLY A 131 20.68 -9.24 2.72
CA GLY A 131 20.56 -8.38 1.53
C GLY A 131 19.19 -7.72 1.35
N ASP A 132 18.24 -7.94 2.29
CA ASP A 132 16.99 -7.19 2.32
C ASP A 132 17.27 -5.67 2.45
N LEU A 133 16.58 -4.89 1.61
CA LEU A 133 16.63 -3.42 1.65
C LEU A 133 15.66 -2.90 2.70
N TYR A 134 16.17 -2.15 3.66
CA TYR A 134 15.33 -1.42 4.62
C TYR A 134 15.21 0.04 4.22
N ILE A 135 14.27 0.76 4.84
CA ILE A 135 14.09 2.19 4.57
C ILE A 135 15.37 2.98 4.81
N THR A 136 16.17 2.62 5.83
CA THR A 136 17.47 3.23 6.09
C THR A 136 18.41 3.09 4.90
N THR A 137 18.52 1.91 4.30
CA THR A 137 19.36 1.70 3.11
C THR A 137 18.86 2.51 1.91
N ILE A 138 17.54 2.64 1.75
CA ILE A 138 16.93 3.46 0.68
C ILE A 138 17.29 4.94 0.88
N LEU A 139 17.26 5.42 2.12
CA LEU A 139 17.65 6.78 2.51
C LEU A 139 19.15 7.01 2.29
N ASP A 140 20.00 6.16 2.90
CA ASP A 140 21.46 6.29 2.90
C ASP A 140 22.07 6.24 1.48
N GLU A 141 21.49 5.42 0.61
CA GLU A 141 21.94 5.28 -0.78
C GLU A 141 21.17 6.17 -1.76
N GLU A 142 20.25 6.99 -1.26
CA GLU A 142 19.38 7.87 -2.04
C GLU A 142 18.72 7.17 -3.25
N MET A 143 18.19 5.96 -3.05
CA MET A 143 17.65 5.16 -4.13
C MET A 143 16.48 5.86 -4.85
N LYS A 144 16.48 5.77 -6.19
CA LYS A 144 15.50 6.42 -7.07
C LYS A 144 14.49 5.42 -7.64
N PRO A 145 13.34 5.87 -8.19
CA PRO A 145 12.31 4.97 -8.72
C PRO A 145 12.79 3.97 -9.78
N ASN A 146 13.87 4.28 -10.50
CA ASN A 146 14.46 3.44 -11.53
C ASN A 146 15.53 2.46 -11.00
N ASP A 147 15.85 2.46 -9.70
CA ASP A 147 16.82 1.55 -9.10
C ASP A 147 16.39 0.08 -9.33
N PRO A 148 17.24 -0.76 -9.94
CA PRO A 148 16.89 -2.13 -10.29
C PRO A 148 16.57 -3.01 -9.07
N ARG A 149 17.04 -2.64 -7.88
CA ARG A 149 16.81 -3.38 -6.64
C ARG A 149 15.42 -3.13 -6.04
N LEU A 150 14.70 -2.11 -6.54
CA LEU A 150 13.33 -1.77 -6.12
C LEU A 150 12.24 -2.38 -7.02
N ARG A 151 12.59 -3.28 -7.95
CA ARG A 151 11.67 -3.90 -8.90
C ARG A 151 10.93 -5.12 -8.32
#